data_AF-A0A950E8Z4-F1
#
_entry.id   AF-A0A950E8Z4-F1
#
_cell.length_a   1.000
_cell.length_b   1.000
_cell.length_c   1.000
_cell.angle_alpha   90.00
_cell.angle_beta   90.00
_cell.angle_gamma   90.00
#
_symmetry.space_group_name_H-M   'P 1'
#
loop_
_entity.id
_entity.type
_entity.pdbx_description
1 polymer ?
#
loop_
_entity_poly.entity_id
_entity_poly.type
_entity_poly.pdbx_seq_one_letter_code
_entity_poly.pdbx_strand_id
1 'polypeptide(L)' 'METIDEGIEILTQLPAGERDESGRFPDGTFNQKVERRLLEFAEEVRAFHSGSSPQESPAEKFVSEAG' A
#
# COMPACT_ATOMS: atom_id res chain seq x y z
N MET A 1 19.84 -11.24 11.18
CA MET A 1 18.76 -10.26 11.03
C MET A 1 19.14 -9.09 11.88
N GLU A 2 19.71 -8.10 11.23
CA GLU A 2 20.25 -6.90 11.88
C GLU A 2 19.29 -5.73 11.70
N THR A 3 18.43 -5.77 10.67
CA THR A 3 17.48 -4.70 10.35
C THR A 3 16.06 -5.22 10.17
N ILE A 4 15.10 -4.30 10.31
CA ILE A 4 13.68 -4.56 10.01
C ILE A 4 13.51 -4.89 8.51
N ASP A 5 14.22 -4.17 7.65
CA ASP A 5 14.15 -4.33 6.20
C ASP A 5 14.58 -5.73 5.75
N GLU A 6 15.66 -6.28 6.31
CA GLU A 6 16.05 -7.67 6.06
C GLU A 6 14.94 -8.67 6.40
N GLY A 7 14.23 -8.46 7.50
CA GLY A 7 13.11 -9.31 7.89
C GLY A 7 11.95 -9.22 6.91
N ILE A 8 11.64 -8.01 6.45
CA ILE A 8 10.60 -7.78 5.44
C ILE A 8 10.96 -8.53 4.16
N GLU A 9 12.20 -8.43 3.69
CA GLU A 9 12.64 -9.08 2.45
C GLU A 9 12.53 -10.61 2.52
N ILE A 10 12.96 -11.19 3.64
CA ILE A 10 12.87 -12.64 3.87
C ILE A 10 11.41 -13.11 3.88
N LEU A 11 10.54 -12.43 4.62
CA LEU A 11 9.16 -12.87 4.81
C LEU A 11 8.28 -12.66 3.58
N THR A 12 8.56 -11.62 2.80
CA THR A 12 7.69 -11.19 1.69
C THR A 12 8.24 -11.54 0.32
N GLN A 13 9.53 -11.89 0.23
CA GLN A 13 10.23 -12.11 -1.04
C GLN A 13 10.18 -10.88 -1.96
N LEU A 14 10.03 -9.69 -1.38
CA LEU A 14 10.06 -8.41 -2.06
C LEU A 14 11.17 -7.55 -1.46
N PRO A 15 11.90 -6.74 -2.24
CA PRO A 15 12.82 -5.76 -1.69
C PRO A 15 12.07 -4.79 -0.77
N ALA A 16 12.65 -4.42 0.37
CA ALA A 16 12.00 -3.49 1.30
C ALA A 16 11.76 -2.13 0.63
N GLY A 17 12.80 -1.60 -0.01
CA GLY A 17 12.80 -0.35 -0.76
C GLY A 17 13.01 0.88 0.12
N GLU A 18 13.95 1.73 -0.25
CA GLU A 18 14.22 3.02 0.42
C GLU A 18 13.73 4.19 -0.42
N ARG A 19 13.43 5.33 0.20
CA ARG A 19 13.03 6.54 -0.54
C ARG A 19 14.23 7.13 -1.28
N ASP A 20 14.00 7.54 -2.53
CA ASP A 20 14.95 8.31 -3.31
C ASP A 20 15.04 9.78 -2.85
N GLU A 21 15.90 10.57 -3.49
CA GLU A 21 16.05 12.01 -3.22
C GLU A 21 14.77 12.82 -3.48
N SER A 22 13.87 12.30 -4.31
CA SER A 22 12.53 12.88 -4.54
C SER A 22 11.51 12.42 -3.51
N GLY A 23 11.91 11.61 -2.54
CA GLY A 23 11.05 11.04 -1.50
C GLY A 23 10.15 9.92 -2.00
N ARG A 24 10.43 9.24 -3.12
CA ARG A 24 9.60 8.12 -3.63
C ARG A 24 10.23 6.77 -3.36
N PHE A 25 9.42 5.75 -3.07
CA PHE A 25 9.90 4.37 -3.05
C PHE A 25 9.98 3.80 -4.48
N PRO A 26 11.01 2.98 -4.80
CA PRO A 26 11.09 2.30 -6.08
C PRO A 26 9.88 1.40 -6.33
N ASP A 27 9.48 1.31 -7.59
CA ASP A 27 8.33 0.51 -7.99
C ASP A 27 8.52 -0.97 -7.67
N GLY A 28 7.45 -1.60 -7.20
CA GLY A 28 7.43 -3.03 -6.89
C GLY A 28 8.01 -3.42 -5.53
N THR A 29 8.61 -2.48 -4.80
CA THR A 29 9.10 -2.70 -3.43
C THR A 29 7.97 -2.85 -2.41
N PHE A 30 8.26 -3.43 -1.26
CA PHE A 30 7.29 -3.57 -0.18
C PHE A 30 6.79 -2.21 0.31
N ASN A 31 7.71 -1.28 0.58
CA ASN A 31 7.37 0.05 1.09
C ASN A 31 6.56 0.88 0.07
N GLN A 32 6.80 0.71 -1.24
CA GLN A 32 5.93 1.30 -2.28
C GLN A 32 4.50 0.79 -2.20
N LYS A 33 4.32 -0.53 -1.97
CA LYS A 33 2.98 -1.13 -1.84
C LYS A 33 2.27 -0.65 -0.58
N VAL A 34 3.00 -0.51 0.53
CA VAL A 34 2.47 0.05 1.79
C VAL A 34 2.03 1.50 1.60
N GLU A 35 2.87 2.34 1.00
CA GLU A 35 2.55 3.73 0.73
C GLU A 35 1.28 3.87 -0.12
N ARG A 36 1.17 3.08 -1.20
CA ARG A 36 -0.02 3.05 -2.04
C ARG A 36 -1.28 2.70 -1.23
N ARG A 37 -1.21 1.69 -0.36
CA ARG A 37 -2.37 1.29 0.46
C ARG A 37 -2.77 2.37 1.48
N LEU A 38 -1.78 3.06 2.07
CA LEU A 38 -2.05 4.18 2.97
C LEU A 38 -2.69 5.37 2.25
N LEU A 39 -2.30 5.63 0.99
CA LEU A 39 -2.92 6.67 0.17
C LEU A 39 -4.38 6.31 -0.17
N GLU A 40 -4.66 5.06 -0.55
CA GLU A 40 -6.02 4.56 -0.79
C GLU A 40 -6.90 4.75 0.47
N PHE A 41 -6.42 4.37 1.65
CA PHE A 41 -7.16 4.61 2.89
C PHE A 41 -7.41 6.10 3.15
N ALA A 42 -6.43 6.95 2.89
CA ALA A 42 -6.59 8.39 3.04
C ALA A 42 -7.64 8.95 2.05
N GLU A 43 -7.73 8.40 0.84
CA GLU A 43 -8.77 8.72 -0.14
C GLU A 43 -10.16 8.29 0.32
N GLU A 44 -10.30 7.05 0.82
CA GLU A 44 -11.55 6.53 1.38
C GLU A 44 -12.06 7.41 2.54
N VAL A 45 -11.17 7.78 3.47
CA VAL A 45 -11.49 8.67 4.59
C VAL A 45 -11.92 10.05 4.08
N ARG A 46 -11.25 10.62 3.08
CA ARG A 46 -11.65 11.92 2.49
C ARG A 46 -13.01 11.83 1.79
N ALA A 47 -13.30 10.75 1.07
CA ALA A 47 -14.57 10.54 0.41
C ALA A 47 -15.72 10.51 1.42
N PHE A 48 -15.55 9.74 2.50
CA PHE A 48 -16.53 9.67 3.60
C PHE A 48 -16.85 11.04 4.20
N HIS A 49 -15.84 11.88 4.46
CA HIS A 49 -16.05 13.22 5.02
C HIS A 49 -16.66 14.22 4.03
N SER A 50 -16.49 14.01 2.73
CA SER A 50 -17.02 14.89 1.69
C SER A 50 -18.42 14.49 1.19
N GLY A 51 -19.01 13.43 1.76
CA GLY A 51 -20.31 12.89 1.31
C GLY A 51 -20.27 12.25 -0.07
N SER A 52 -19.07 12.00 -0.60
CA SER A 52 -18.89 11.23 -1.83
C SER A 52 -18.78 9.74 -1.48
N SER A 53 -19.44 8.90 -2.26
CA SER A 53 -19.39 7.44 -2.06
C SER A 53 -17.93 6.98 -2.21
N PRO A 54 -17.38 6.20 -1.25
CA PRO A 54 -16.09 5.56 -1.44
C PRO A 54 -16.10 4.76 -2.74
N GLN A 55 -15.10 4.98 -3.60
CA GLN A 55 -14.89 4.09 -4.75
C GLN A 55 -14.41 2.75 -4.18
N GLU A 56 -15.05 1.64 -4.57
CA GLU A 56 -14.68 0.30 -4.10
C GLU A 56 -13.19 0.06 -4.34
N SER A 57 -12.47 -0.29 -3.29
CA SER A 57 -11.05 -0.61 -3.40
C SER A 57 -10.87 -1.91 -4.19
N PRO A 58 -9.75 -2.11 -4.90
CA PRO A 58 -9.48 -3.37 -5.60
C PRO A 58 -9.62 -4.60 -4.69
N ALA A 59 -9.27 -4.48 -3.41
CA ALA A 59 -9.41 -5.54 -2.43
C ALA A 59 -10.88 -5.91 -2.13
N GLU A 60 -11.78 -4.93 -2.06
CA GLU A 60 -13.22 -5.18 -1.87
C GLU A 60 -13.85 -5.81 -3.10
N LYS A 61 -13.41 -5.42 -4.30
CA LYS A 61 -13.84 -6.04 -5.56
C LYS A 61 -13.46 -7.51 -5.65
N PHE A 62 -12.26 -7.89 -5.19
CA PHE A 62 -11.85 -9.30 -5.14
C PHE A 62 -12.72 -10.14 -4.19
N VAL A 63 -13.17 -9.55 -3.08
CA VAL A 63 -14.04 -10.25 -2.10
C VAL A 63 -15.46 -10.40 -2.64
N SER A 64 -15.98 -9.41 -3.38
CA SER A 64 -17.34 -9.46 -3.94
C SER A 64 -17.46 -10.39 -5.15
N GLU A 65 -16.41 -10.53 -5.97
CA GLU A 65 -16.42 -11.42 -7.14
C GLU A 65 -16.21 -12.91 -6.78
N ALA A 66 -15.78 -13.21 -5.56
CA ALA A 66 -15.51 -14.57 -5.08
C ALA A 66 -16.69 -15.23 -4.31
N GLY A 67 -17.84 -14.56 -4.20
CA GLY A 67 -19.07 -15.06 -3.59
C GLY A 67 -20.13 -15.45 -4.62
#